data_AF-A0A0Q8EKP2-F1
#
_entry.id   AF-A0A0Q8EKP2-F1
#
_cell.length_a   1.000
_cell.length_b   1.000
_cell.length_c   1.000
_cell.angle_alpha   90.00
_cell.angle_beta   90.00
_cell.angle_gamma   90.00
#
_symmetry.space_group_name_H-M   'P 1'
#
loop_
_entity.id
_entity.type
_entity.pdbx_description
1 polymer ?
#
loop_
_entity_poly.entity_id
_entity_poly.type
_entity_poly.pdbx_seq_one_letter_code
_entity_poly.pdbx_strand_id
1 'polypeptide(L)'
;MATGDVQQGAGGNEASFLDDARWRLVADRLPPLVRARARNGERTRIFLEGVLWVAINRAPWGYLPSEYGAWHTVYVRFTRWVHEGIWEDMLKALAPHPDLAEPLRWLLAGYRATRYPTRGGRNRIASVSCED
;
A
#
# COMPACT_ATOMS: atom_id res chain seq x y z
N MET A 1 -19.83 -32.08 10.14
CA MET A 1 -18.66 -31.21 9.90
C MET A 1 -19.20 -29.89 9.43
N ALA A 2 -19.19 -28.86 10.28
CA ALA A 2 -19.72 -27.54 9.97
C ALA A 2 -18.63 -26.75 9.25
N THR A 3 -18.66 -26.73 7.92
CA THR A 3 -17.91 -25.74 7.15
C THR A 3 -18.69 -24.45 7.28
N GLY A 4 -18.27 -23.60 8.23
CA GLY A 4 -18.85 -22.28 8.42
C GLY A 4 -18.69 -21.47 7.14
N ASP A 5 -19.80 -21.30 6.44
CA ASP A 5 -19.96 -20.34 5.36
C ASP A 5 -19.66 -18.95 5.94
N VAL A 6 -18.50 -18.38 5.60
CA VAL A 6 -18.10 -17.07 6.08
C VAL A 6 -18.95 -16.05 5.32
N GLN A 7 -19.95 -15.54 6.01
CA GLN A 7 -20.92 -14.58 5.53
C GLN A 7 -20.20 -13.34 4.97
N GLN A 8 -20.27 -13.16 3.66
CA GLN A 8 -19.96 -11.89 2.99
C GLN A 8 -21.05 -10.88 3.36
N GLY A 9 -20.76 -10.05 4.36
CA GLY A 9 -21.53 -8.84 4.67
C GLY A 9 -21.04 -7.68 3.83
N ALA A 10 -21.93 -7.11 3.02
CA ALA A 10 -21.73 -5.88 2.29
C ALA A 10 -21.94 -4.66 3.21
N GLY A 11 -21.13 -3.60 3.03
CA GLY A 11 -21.55 -2.23 3.30
C GLY A 11 -20.71 -1.42 4.29
N GLY A 12 -19.66 -0.75 3.79
CA GLY A 12 -19.26 0.59 4.24
C GLY A 12 -18.17 0.66 5.31
N ASN A 13 -16.97 1.10 4.91
CA ASN A 13 -15.99 1.78 5.78
C ASN A 13 -15.67 1.13 7.16
N GLU A 14 -15.74 -0.19 7.30
CA GLU A 14 -15.55 -0.82 8.62
C GLU A 14 -14.07 -1.07 9.00
N ALA A 15 -13.13 -0.72 8.13
CA ALA A 15 -11.70 -0.77 8.44
C ALA A 15 -10.93 0.36 7.76
N SER A 16 -11.14 1.61 8.21
CA SER A 16 -10.20 2.69 7.93
C SER A 16 -8.87 2.41 8.65
N PHE A 17 -8.07 1.49 8.10
CA PHE A 17 -6.73 1.15 8.63
C PHE A 17 -5.84 2.40 8.74
N LEU A 18 -6.11 3.39 7.89
CA LEU A 18 -5.51 4.70 7.88
C LEU A 18 -6.55 5.70 8.40
N ASP A 19 -6.53 5.99 9.70
CA ASP A 19 -7.16 7.19 10.23
C ASP A 19 -6.50 8.46 9.65
N ASP A 20 -7.10 9.64 9.86
CA ASP A 20 -6.58 10.89 9.29
C ASP A 20 -5.17 11.24 9.78
N ALA A 21 -4.80 10.84 11.00
CA ALA A 21 -3.50 11.12 11.58
C ALA A 21 -2.42 10.22 10.93
N ARG A 22 -2.69 8.92 10.84
CA ARG A 22 -1.83 7.94 10.15
C ARG A 22 -1.71 8.26 8.67
N TRP A 23 -2.83 8.66 8.04
CA TRP A 23 -2.84 9.10 6.66
C TRP A 23 -1.90 10.28 6.42
N ARG A 24 -1.92 11.30 7.29
CA ARG A 24 -1.01 12.46 7.19
C ARG A 24 0.46 12.04 7.27
N LEU A 25 0.81 11.16 8.22
CA LEU A 25 2.18 10.64 8.36
C LEU A 25 2.66 9.92 7.09
N VAL A 26 1.79 9.10 6.49
CA VAL A 26 2.08 8.38 5.25
C VAL A 26 2.16 9.35 4.07
N ALA A 27 1.20 10.26 3.93
CA ALA A 27 1.14 11.21 2.83
C ALA A 27 2.38 12.13 2.79
N ASP A 28 2.89 12.54 3.95
CA ASP A 28 4.10 13.35 4.06
C ASP A 28 5.41 12.59 3.79
N ARG A 29 5.34 11.28 3.51
CA ARG A 29 6.48 10.48 3.06
C ARG A 29 6.35 10.02 1.61
N LEU A 30 5.21 10.26 0.97
CA LEU A 30 5.06 10.02 -0.46
C LEU A 30 5.96 10.96 -1.29
N PRO A 31 6.45 10.51 -2.46
CA PRO A 31 7.20 11.35 -3.38
C PRO A 31 6.40 12.62 -3.73
N PRO A 32 7.03 13.77 -3.96
CA PRO A 32 6.34 15.06 -4.12
C PRO A 32 5.23 15.05 -5.18
N LEU A 33 5.43 14.35 -6.31
CA LEU A 33 4.42 14.20 -7.36
C LEU A 33 3.20 13.37 -6.92
N VAL A 34 3.44 12.31 -6.14
CA VAL A 34 2.39 11.45 -5.57
C VAL A 34 1.70 12.15 -4.41
N ARG A 35 2.45 12.86 -3.58
CA ARG A 35 1.97 13.65 -2.44
C ARG A 35 1.02 14.74 -2.89
N ALA A 36 1.33 15.48 -3.95
CA ALA A 36 0.43 16.49 -4.51
C ALA A 36 -0.93 15.87 -4.92
N ARG A 37 -0.89 14.66 -5.50
CA ARG A 37 -2.10 13.93 -5.91
C ARG A 37 -2.82 13.24 -4.74
N ALA A 38 -2.09 12.88 -3.69
CA ALA A 38 -2.63 12.29 -2.46
C ALA A 38 -3.31 13.35 -1.57
N ARG A 39 -2.75 14.56 -1.51
CA ARG A 39 -3.32 15.70 -0.78
C ARG A 39 -4.67 16.17 -1.35
N ASN A 40 -4.84 16.04 -2.67
CA ASN A 40 -6.06 16.44 -3.37
C ASN A 40 -6.99 15.26 -3.70
N GLY A 41 -6.68 14.04 -3.27
CA GLY A 41 -7.33 12.85 -3.82
C GLY A 41 -7.52 11.72 -2.81
N GLU A 42 -8.76 11.61 -2.31
CA GLU A 42 -9.27 10.48 -1.52
C GLU A 42 -9.01 9.12 -2.19
N ARG A 43 -8.90 9.10 -3.53
CA ARG A 43 -8.50 7.93 -4.32
C ARG A 43 -7.13 7.34 -3.97
N THR A 44 -6.18 8.12 -3.46
CA THR A 44 -4.87 7.57 -3.04
C THR A 44 -4.94 6.93 -1.66
N ARG A 45 -5.79 7.47 -0.78
CA ARG A 45 -6.10 6.85 0.52
C ARG A 45 -6.79 5.50 0.33
N ILE A 46 -7.89 5.49 -0.44
CA ILE A 46 -8.64 4.26 -0.77
C ILE A 46 -7.73 3.20 -1.41
N PHE A 47 -6.84 3.61 -2.32
CA PHE A 47 -5.85 2.71 -2.92
C PHE A 47 -4.94 2.07 -1.86
N LEU A 48 -4.42 2.87 -0.93
CA LEU A 48 -3.53 2.39 0.12
C LEU A 48 -4.26 1.50 1.13
N GLU A 49 -5.49 1.84 1.48
CA GLU A 49 -6.36 1.00 2.31
C GLU A 49 -6.62 -0.36 1.64
N GLY A 50 -6.86 -0.39 0.31
CA GLY A 50 -7.00 -1.63 -0.43
C GLY A 50 -5.75 -2.50 -0.41
N VAL A 51 -4.56 -1.91 -0.54
CA VAL A 51 -3.29 -2.66 -0.42
C VAL A 51 -3.09 -3.20 1.00
N LEU A 52 -3.39 -2.39 2.02
CA LEU A 52 -3.31 -2.82 3.42
C LEU A 52 -4.30 -3.94 3.72
N TRP A 53 -5.51 -3.88 3.18
CA TRP A 53 -6.50 -4.94 3.32
C TRP A 53 -5.97 -6.27 2.78
N VAL A 54 -5.36 -6.27 1.58
CA VAL A 54 -4.73 -7.46 0.99
C VAL A 54 -3.60 -7.98 1.88
N ALA A 55 -2.77 -7.06 2.39
CA ALA A 55 -1.64 -7.40 3.24
C ALA A 55 -2.08 -8.04 4.56
N ILE A 56 -3.08 -7.45 5.23
CA ILE A 56 -3.61 -7.85 6.54
C ILE A 56 -4.36 -9.18 6.43
N ASN A 57 -5.27 -9.29 5.46
CA ASN A 57 -6.07 -10.51 5.27
C ASN A 57 -5.28 -11.65 4.64
N ARG A 58 -4.03 -11.42 4.23
CA ARG A 58 -3.19 -12.38 3.49
C ARG A 58 -3.91 -12.94 2.25
N ALA A 59 -4.83 -12.15 1.70
CA ALA A 59 -5.71 -12.56 0.62
C ALA A 59 -5.04 -12.34 -0.73
N PRO A 60 -5.40 -13.13 -1.77
CA PRO A 60 -4.98 -12.82 -3.12
C PRO A 60 -5.71 -11.57 -3.64
N TRP A 61 -5.04 -10.81 -4.52
CA TRP A 61 -5.57 -9.56 -5.09
C TRP A 61 -6.97 -9.68 -5.72
N GLY A 62 -7.31 -10.84 -6.29
CA GLY A 62 -8.62 -11.07 -6.92
C GLY A 62 -9.81 -11.06 -5.94
N TYR A 63 -9.55 -11.15 -4.63
CA TYR A 63 -10.58 -11.08 -3.58
C TYR A 63 -10.75 -9.67 -3.03
N LEU A 64 -10.01 -8.68 -3.56
CA LEU A 64 -10.13 -7.31 -3.11
C LEU A 64 -11.57 -6.81 -3.33
N PRO A 65 -12.24 -6.31 -2.27
CA PRO A 65 -13.56 -5.71 -2.40
C PRO A 65 -13.56 -4.53 -3.36
N SER A 66 -14.64 -4.39 -4.14
CA SER A 66 -14.76 -3.34 -5.16
C SER A 66 -14.80 -1.91 -4.58
N GLU A 67 -15.04 -1.76 -3.28
CA GLU A 67 -15.00 -0.48 -2.55
C GLU A 67 -13.62 0.18 -2.59
N TYR A 68 -12.54 -0.61 -2.68
CA TYR A 68 -11.18 -0.11 -2.84
C TYR A 68 -10.79 0.18 -4.29
N GLY A 69 -11.72 -0.08 -5.22
CA GLY A 69 -11.52 0.01 -6.66
C GLY A 69 -11.23 -1.35 -7.32
N ALA A 70 -11.07 -1.31 -8.65
CA ALA A 70 -10.81 -2.52 -9.43
C ALA A 70 -9.45 -3.13 -9.05
N TRP A 71 -9.45 -4.40 -8.63
CA TRP A 71 -8.25 -5.11 -8.15
C TRP A 71 -7.07 -5.03 -9.12
N HIS A 72 -7.33 -5.07 -10.43
CA HIS A 72 -6.27 -5.00 -11.44
C HIS A 72 -5.61 -3.61 -11.47
N THR A 73 -6.39 -2.54 -11.34
CA THR A 73 -5.88 -1.15 -11.27
C THR A 73 -5.05 -0.94 -10.01
N VAL A 74 -5.53 -1.44 -8.87
CA VAL A 74 -4.80 -1.42 -7.59
C VAL A 74 -3.49 -2.19 -7.74
N TYR A 75 -3.54 -3.42 -8.27
CA TYR A 75 -2.36 -4.24 -8.46
C TYR A 75 -1.30 -3.57 -9.35
N VAL A 76 -1.69 -3.04 -10.52
CA VAL A 76 -0.76 -2.35 -11.44
C VAL A 76 -0.11 -1.12 -10.79
N ARG A 77 -0.87 -0.36 -9.99
CA ARG A 77 -0.32 0.78 -9.26
C ARG A 77 0.62 0.33 -8.14
N PHE A 78 0.27 -0.74 -7.42
CA PHE A 78 1.11 -1.35 -6.39
C PHE A 78 2.47 -1.77 -6.96
N THR A 79 2.49 -2.52 -8.07
CA THR A 79 3.73 -3.00 -8.67
C THR A 79 4.61 -1.84 -9.13
N ARG A 80 4.03 -0.80 -9.72
CA ARG A 80 4.76 0.42 -10.09
C ARG A 80 5.45 1.06 -8.89
N TRP A 81 4.78 1.16 -7.74
CA TRP A 81 5.36 1.71 -6.52
C TRP A 81 6.47 0.83 -5.93
N VAL A 82 6.41 -0.49 -6.14
CA VAL A 82 7.52 -1.39 -5.79
C VAL A 82 8.76 -1.09 -6.62
N HIS A 83 8.59 -0.84 -7.92
CA HIS A 83 9.70 -0.47 -8.81
C HIS A 83 10.29 0.90 -8.49
N GLU A 84 9.45 1.84 -8.04
CA GLU A 84 9.87 3.18 -7.66
C GLU A 84 10.47 3.25 -6.24
N GLY A 85 10.47 2.14 -5.48
CA GLY A 85 11.03 2.09 -4.11
C GLY A 85 10.20 2.83 -3.05
N ILE A 86 8.95 3.18 -3.38
CA ILE A 86 8.08 4.01 -2.53
C ILE A 86 7.64 3.25 -1.28
N TRP A 87 7.43 1.94 -1.40
CA TRP A 87 6.94 1.12 -0.30
C TRP A 87 7.93 1.01 0.85
N GLU A 88 9.23 1.10 0.57
CA GLU A 88 10.29 1.11 1.58
C GLU A 88 10.24 2.36 2.44
N ASP A 89 10.00 3.52 1.81
CA ASP A 89 9.83 4.77 2.54
C ASP A 89 8.53 4.79 3.33
N MET A 90 7.47 4.18 2.80
CA MET A 90 6.23 3.96 3.55
C MET A 90 6.41 3.02 4.75
N LEU A 91 7.18 1.94 4.60
CA LEU A 91 7.48 1.04 5.74
C LEU A 91 8.25 1.77 6.85
N LYS A 92 9.20 2.65 6.50
CA LYS A 92 9.88 3.49 7.49
C LYS A 92 8.90 4.43 8.20
N ALA A 93 7.94 5.00 7.45
CA ALA A 93 6.91 5.87 8.00
C ALA A 93 5.96 5.12 8.95
N LEU A 94 5.63 3.88 8.61
CA LEU A 94 4.77 2.99 9.40
C LEU A 94 5.53 2.22 10.49
N ALA A 95 6.84 2.44 10.68
CA ALA A 95 7.61 1.77 11.73
C ALA A 95 7.01 1.90 13.14
N PRO A 96 6.37 3.02 13.54
CA PRO A 96 5.65 3.12 14.82
C PRO A 96 4.35 2.30 14.89
N HIS A 97 3.85 1.80 13.75
CA HIS A 97 2.59 1.09 13.59
C HIS A 97 2.83 -0.33 13.05
N PRO A 98 3.31 -1.25 13.91
CA PRO A 98 3.62 -2.62 13.50
C PRO A 98 2.40 -3.40 12.98
N ASP A 99 1.20 -3.02 13.42
CA ASP A 99 -0.09 -3.53 12.93
C ASP A 99 -0.28 -3.37 11.42
N LEU A 100 0.33 -2.33 10.82
CA LEU A 100 0.26 -2.06 9.39
C LEU A 100 1.57 -2.40 8.66
N ALA A 101 2.71 -2.13 9.31
CA ALA A 101 4.03 -2.34 8.72
C ALA A 101 4.33 -3.83 8.51
N GLU A 102 3.99 -4.70 9.46
CA GLU A 102 4.29 -6.14 9.36
C GLU A 102 3.50 -6.84 8.25
N PRO A 103 2.19 -6.60 8.12
CA PRO A 103 1.44 -7.13 6.99
C PRO A 103 2.00 -6.68 5.65
N LEU A 104 2.26 -5.39 5.50
CA LEU A 104 2.79 -4.79 4.27
C LEU A 104 4.17 -5.35 3.94
N ARG A 105 5.04 -5.50 4.94
CA ARG A 105 6.39 -6.09 4.78
C ARG A 105 6.32 -7.50 4.24
N TRP A 106 5.45 -8.34 4.80
CA TRP A 106 5.24 -9.69 4.31
C TRP A 106 4.71 -9.71 2.87
N LEU A 107 3.77 -8.83 2.52
CA LEU A 107 3.23 -8.74 1.16
C LEU A 107 4.34 -8.39 0.15
N LEU A 108 5.20 -7.44 0.50
CA LEU A 108 6.35 -7.03 -0.32
C LEU A 108 7.39 -8.15 -0.44
N ALA A 109 7.70 -8.85 0.66
CA ALA A 109 8.62 -9.98 0.66
C ALA A 109 8.09 -11.13 -0.23
N GLY A 110 6.81 -11.48 -0.09
CA GLY A 110 6.16 -12.50 -0.92
C GLY A 110 6.12 -12.10 -2.40
N TYR A 111 5.83 -10.83 -2.70
CA TYR A 111 5.88 -10.31 -4.07
C TYR A 111 7.29 -10.42 -4.68
N ARG A 112 8.33 -10.05 -3.92
CA ARG A 112 9.74 -10.13 -4.37
C ARG A 112 10.18 -11.57 -4.61
N ALA A 113 9.82 -12.48 -3.70
CA ALA A 113 10.19 -13.89 -3.78
C ALA A 113 9.52 -14.62 -4.96
N THR A 114 8.32 -14.22 -5.36
CA THR A 114 7.54 -14.93 -6.39
C THR A 114 7.76 -14.40 -7.81
N ARG A 115 8.10 -13.12 -8.01
CA ARG A 115 8.06 -12.50 -9.36
C ARG A 115 9.20 -11.57 -9.77
N TYR A 116 10.22 -11.30 -8.94
CA TYR A 116 11.34 -10.42 -9.33
C TYR A 116 12.71 -10.88 -8.82
N PRO A 117 13.49 -11.68 -9.59
CA PRO A 117 14.93 -11.63 -9.45
C PRO A 117 15.36 -10.18 -9.73
N THR A 118 16.13 -9.59 -8.83
CA THR A 118 16.62 -8.22 -8.90
C THR A 118 17.36 -7.97 -10.22
N ARG A 119 16.66 -7.51 -11.26
CA ARG A 119 17.29 -7.05 -12.48
C ARG A 119 17.56 -5.56 -12.31
N GLY A 120 18.80 -5.24 -11.91
CA GLY A 120 19.25 -3.88 -11.69
C GLY A 120 18.89 -2.95 -12.84
N GLY A 121 18.44 -1.74 -12.51
CA GLY A 121 18.07 -0.75 -13.51
C GLY A 121 17.54 0.55 -12.93
N ARG A 122 18.46 1.35 -12.39
CA ARG A 122 18.43 2.82 -12.21
C ARG A 122 17.60 3.40 -11.06
N ASN A 123 18.31 3.53 -9.94
CA ASN A 123 18.34 4.75 -9.14
C ASN A 123 18.38 6.01 -10.04
N ARG A 124 17.35 6.86 -9.93
CA ARG A 124 17.45 8.28 -10.25
C ARG A 124 16.42 9.05 -9.42
N ILE A 125 16.69 9.19 -8.13
CA ILE A 125 16.47 10.47 -7.48
C ILE A 125 17.85 10.91 -6.99
N ALA A 126 18.51 11.65 -7.88
CA ALA A 126 19.67 12.42 -7.53
C ALA A 126 19.26 13.43 -6.44
N SER A 127 20.11 13.52 -5.43
CA SER A 127 20.46 14.67 -4.61
C SER A 127 19.54 15.90 -4.69
N VAL A 128 18.96 16.29 -3.55
CA VAL A 128 19.07 17.70 -3.16
C VAL A 128 19.74 17.72 -1.79
N SER A 129 21.01 18.13 -1.81
CA SER A 129 21.77 18.50 -0.63
C SER A 129 21.08 19.68 0.05
N CYS A 130 21.14 19.71 1.38
CA CYS A 130 20.78 20.89 2.17
C CYS A 130 21.54 22.13 1.69
N GLU A 131 20.82 23.25 1.63
CA GLU A 131 21.31 24.60 1.34
C GLU A 131 22.03 25.25 2.53
N ASP A 132 22.71 26.36 2.17
CA ASP A 132 23.63 27.30 2.85
C ASP A 132 23.34 27.68 4.31
#